data_AF-A0AAV0MFU3-F1
#
_entry.id   AF-A0AAV0MFU3-F1
#
_cell.length_a   1.000
_cell.length_b   1.000
_cell.length_c   1.000
_cell.angle_alpha   90.00
_cell.angle_beta   90.00
_cell.angle_gamma   90.00
#
_symmetry.space_group_name_H-M   'P 1'
#
loop_
_entity.id
_entity.type
_entity.pdbx_description
1 polymer ?
#
loop_
_entity_poly.entity_id
_entity_poly.type
_entity_poly.pdbx_seq_one_letter_code
_entity_poly.pdbx_strand_id
1 'polypeptide(L)'
;MAGVAYASNNEIHVSARYIGGYSGNVKAEFTGVIYHEMTHVWQWSGKGQAPGGLIEGMADYVRLKAGYAPSHWVGPGKGDRWDQGYDVTARFLEYCEGVRGGFVAELNKKMRDGYGNGFFQDLTGKSVDQLWRDYKAKYGN
;
A
#
# COMPACT_ATOMS: atom_id res chain seq x y z
N MET A 1 -2.66 -4.29 -22.33
CA MET A 1 -3.93 -4.18 -21.58
C MET A 1 -4.08 -2.73 -21.14
N ALA A 2 -5.22 -2.08 -21.37
CA ALA A 2 -5.43 -0.72 -20.88
C ALA A 2 -5.66 -0.78 -19.37
N GLY A 3 -4.63 -0.46 -18.59
CA GLY A 3 -4.70 -0.36 -17.13
C GLY A 3 -5.61 0.78 -16.67
N VAL A 4 -5.88 0.84 -15.36
CA VAL A 4 -6.67 1.92 -14.73
C VAL A 4 -5.88 3.22 -14.74
N ALA A 5 -4.68 3.17 -14.18
CA ALA A 5 -3.70 4.24 -14.15
C ALA A 5 -2.30 3.65 -13.97
N TYR A 6 -1.28 4.49 -14.13
CA TYR A 6 0.09 4.21 -13.70
C TYR A 6 0.84 5.53 -13.48
N ALA A 7 1.85 5.48 -12.60
CA ALA A 7 2.84 6.53 -12.45
C ALA A 7 4.14 6.15 -13.16
N SER A 8 4.77 7.13 -13.83
CA SER A 8 6.09 6.99 -14.43
C SER A 8 6.84 8.30 -14.31
N ASN A 9 8.03 8.28 -13.72
CA ASN A 9 8.76 9.48 -13.31
C ASN A 9 7.87 10.38 -12.43
N ASN A 10 7.59 11.60 -12.90
CA ASN A 10 6.74 12.58 -12.23
C ASN A 10 5.37 12.73 -12.92
N GLU A 11 4.98 11.76 -13.74
CA GLU A 11 3.74 11.78 -14.50
C GLU A 11 2.79 10.69 -14.00
N ILE A 12 1.52 11.06 -13.84
CA ILE A 12 0.43 10.15 -13.54
C ILE A 12 -0.45 10.06 -14.78
N HIS A 13 -0.60 8.86 -15.31
CA HIS A 13 -1.40 8.57 -16.49
C HIS A 13 -2.66 7.86 -16.07
N VAL A 14 -3.83 8.40 -16.41
CA VAL A 14 -5.13 7.79 -16.07
C VAL A 14 -5.91 7.48 -17.34
N SER A 15 -6.50 6.29 -17.40
CA SER A 15 -7.26 5.83 -18.56
C SER A 15 -8.59 6.56 -18.69
N ALA A 16 -8.72 7.39 -19.74
CA ALA A 16 -9.99 8.04 -20.07
C ALA A 16 -11.11 7.03 -20.36
N ARG A 17 -10.76 5.86 -20.95
CA ARG A 17 -11.70 4.77 -21.20
C ARG A 17 -12.21 4.16 -19.88
N TYR A 18 -11.34 4.00 -18.89
CA TYR A 18 -11.75 3.52 -17.57
C TYR A 18 -12.70 4.50 -16.89
N ILE A 19 -12.35 5.79 -16.86
CA ILE A 19 -13.20 6.85 -16.29
C ILE A 19 -14.57 6.88 -16.98
N GLY A 20 -14.60 6.88 -18.31
CA GLY A 20 -15.84 6.93 -19.09
C GLY A 20 -16.73 5.70 -18.95
N GLY A 21 -16.15 4.56 -18.52
CA GLY A 21 -16.88 3.31 -18.30
C GLY A 21 -17.23 3.03 -16.84
N TYR A 22 -16.83 3.86 -15.89
CA TYR A 22 -17.00 3.58 -14.46
C TYR A 22 -18.45 3.79 -14.01
N SER A 23 -19.11 2.71 -13.56
CA SER A 23 -20.47 2.73 -13.01
C SER A 23 -20.44 2.88 -11.48
N GLY A 24 -20.31 4.11 -10.99
CA GLY A 24 -20.29 4.40 -9.56
C GLY A 24 -20.00 5.86 -9.26
N ASN A 25 -19.53 6.15 -8.05
CA ASN A 25 -19.04 7.49 -7.72
C ASN A 25 -17.66 7.71 -8.36
N VAL A 26 -17.66 8.11 -9.63
CA VAL A 26 -16.44 8.32 -10.43
C VAL A 26 -15.49 9.33 -9.80
N LYS A 27 -16.02 10.36 -9.11
CA LYS A 27 -15.19 11.34 -8.42
C LYS A 27 -14.41 10.69 -7.28
N ALA A 28 -15.07 9.86 -6.47
CA ALA A 28 -14.41 9.14 -5.38
C ALA A 28 -13.40 8.12 -5.89
N GLU A 29 -13.73 7.36 -6.94
CA GLU A 29 -12.79 6.41 -7.56
C GLU A 29 -11.56 7.13 -8.11
N PHE A 30 -11.76 8.14 -8.96
CA PHE A 30 -10.67 8.91 -9.56
C PHE A 30 -9.78 9.51 -8.47
N THR A 31 -10.37 10.10 -7.43
CA THR A 31 -9.60 10.67 -6.32
C THR A 31 -8.78 9.60 -5.61
N GLY A 32 -9.35 8.43 -5.33
CA GLY A 32 -8.65 7.30 -4.73
C GLY A 32 -7.49 6.79 -5.58
N VAL A 33 -7.69 6.64 -6.89
CA VAL A 33 -6.63 6.28 -7.85
C VAL A 33 -5.52 7.31 -7.84
N ILE A 34 -5.83 8.62 -7.81
CA ILE A 34 -4.80 9.65 -7.72
C ILE A 34 -4.00 9.57 -6.42
N TYR A 35 -4.61 9.25 -5.27
CA TYR A 35 -3.86 9.02 -4.02
C TYR A 35 -2.89 7.84 -4.14
N HIS A 36 -3.32 6.74 -4.79
CA HIS A 36 -2.47 5.58 -5.06
C HIS A 36 -1.28 5.99 -5.95
N GLU A 37 -1.54 6.55 -7.12
CA GLU A 37 -0.49 6.89 -8.09
C GLU A 37 0.44 8.00 -7.59
N MET A 38 -0.07 8.98 -6.85
CA MET A 38 0.75 10.03 -6.24
C MET A 38 1.73 9.43 -5.22
N THR A 39 1.36 8.34 -4.55
CA THR A 39 2.28 7.66 -3.63
C THR A 39 3.49 7.11 -4.38
N HIS A 40 3.30 6.57 -5.58
CA HIS A 40 4.42 6.11 -6.42
C HIS A 40 5.42 7.22 -6.77
N VAL A 41 4.97 8.48 -6.90
CA VAL A 41 5.85 9.64 -7.15
C VAL A 41 6.76 9.93 -5.95
N TRP A 42 6.25 9.78 -4.73
CA TRP A 42 6.97 10.14 -3.50
C TRP A 42 7.68 8.98 -2.80
N GLN A 43 7.32 7.74 -3.13
CA GLN A 43 7.86 6.58 -2.44
C GLN A 43 9.20 6.12 -3.04
N TRP A 44 10.04 5.58 -2.16
CA TRP A 44 11.28 4.93 -2.57
C TRP A 44 11.04 3.44 -2.83
N SER A 45 11.62 2.92 -3.91
CA SER A 45 11.53 1.50 -4.26
C SER A 45 12.58 0.61 -3.58
N GLY A 46 13.37 1.15 -2.64
CA GLY A 46 14.49 0.40 -2.08
C GLY A 46 15.60 0.16 -3.10
N LYS A 47 15.84 1.07 -4.05
CA LYS A 47 16.67 0.83 -5.26
C LYS A 47 16.22 -0.41 -6.05
N GLY A 48 14.90 -0.66 -6.10
CA GLY A 48 14.29 -1.82 -6.75
C GLY A 48 14.37 -3.12 -5.95
N GLN A 49 14.83 -3.08 -4.70
CA GLN A 49 14.93 -4.26 -3.82
C GLN A 49 13.67 -4.50 -3.01
N ALA A 50 12.80 -3.50 -2.87
CA ALA A 50 11.53 -3.66 -2.16
C ALA A 50 10.59 -4.60 -2.96
N PRO A 51 9.91 -5.55 -2.30
CA PRO A 51 8.92 -6.40 -2.97
C PRO A 51 7.85 -5.55 -3.65
N GLY A 52 7.46 -5.92 -4.87
CA GLY A 52 6.43 -5.19 -5.62
C GLY A 52 5.12 -5.06 -4.84
N GLY A 53 4.71 -6.08 -4.09
CA GLY A 53 3.49 -5.97 -3.28
C GLY A 53 3.63 -5.04 -2.06
N LEU A 54 4.84 -4.80 -1.54
CA LEU A 54 5.04 -3.73 -0.56
C LEU A 54 4.85 -2.35 -1.21
N ILE A 55 5.39 -2.17 -2.41
CA ILE A 55 5.28 -0.92 -3.21
C ILE A 55 3.83 -0.61 -3.56
N GLU A 56 3.07 -1.58 -4.05
CA GLU A 56 1.62 -1.43 -4.32
C GLU A 56 0.82 -1.25 -3.03
N GLY A 57 1.16 -2.01 -1.98
CA GLY A 57 0.49 -1.94 -0.69
C GLY A 57 0.67 -0.62 0.04
N MET A 58 1.82 0.05 -0.11
CA MET A 58 2.04 1.39 0.42
C MET A 58 1.18 2.43 -0.30
N ALA A 59 1.05 2.33 -1.62
CA ALA A 59 0.16 3.17 -2.41
C ALA A 59 -1.31 3.00 -1.98
N ASP A 60 -1.75 1.76 -1.80
CA ASP A 60 -3.11 1.47 -1.29
C ASP A 60 -3.29 1.80 0.19
N TYR A 61 -2.24 1.76 1.02
CA TYR A 61 -2.30 2.25 2.39
C TYR A 61 -2.60 3.76 2.42
N VAL A 62 -1.95 4.57 1.57
CA VAL A 62 -2.23 6.01 1.49
C VAL A 62 -3.67 6.25 1.02
N ARG A 63 -4.13 5.52 -0.01
CA ARG A 63 -5.53 5.56 -0.47
C ARG A 63 -6.51 5.19 0.65
N LEU A 64 -6.18 4.18 1.46
CA LEU A 64 -6.97 3.75 2.62
C LEU A 64 -7.06 4.87 3.67
N LYS A 65 -5.92 5.45 4.08
CA LYS A 65 -5.89 6.50 5.10
C LYS A 65 -6.55 7.79 4.63
N ALA A 66 -6.58 8.05 3.33
CA ALA A 66 -7.30 9.16 2.73
C ALA A 66 -8.82 8.94 2.69
N GLY A 67 -9.33 7.76 3.05
CA GLY A 67 -10.77 7.46 3.08
C GLY A 67 -11.34 7.01 1.74
N TYR A 68 -10.49 6.59 0.79
CA TYR A 68 -10.91 6.20 -0.57
C TYR A 68 -10.74 4.70 -0.85
N ALA A 69 -10.77 3.87 0.18
CA ALA A 69 -10.81 2.42 0.02
C ALA A 69 -12.12 1.99 -0.67
N PRO A 70 -12.06 1.31 -1.83
CA PRO A 70 -13.20 0.67 -2.47
C PRO A 70 -13.94 -0.31 -1.56
N SER A 71 -15.25 -0.44 -1.74
CA SER A 71 -16.10 -1.33 -0.95
C SER A 71 -15.79 -2.82 -1.12
N HIS A 72 -15.15 -3.20 -2.22
CA HIS A 72 -14.76 -4.60 -2.50
C HIS A 72 -13.42 -5.00 -1.90
N TRP A 73 -12.67 -4.06 -1.31
CA TRP A 73 -11.40 -4.37 -0.65
C TRP A 73 -11.59 -5.33 0.50
N VAL A 74 -10.60 -6.20 0.69
CA VAL A 74 -10.62 -7.16 1.78
C VAL A 74 -10.60 -6.46 3.15
N GLY A 75 -11.21 -7.14 4.12
CA GLY A 75 -11.12 -6.74 5.53
C GLY A 75 -9.74 -7.04 6.13
N PRO A 76 -9.44 -6.47 7.32
CA PRO A 76 -8.29 -6.86 8.11
C PRO A 76 -8.20 -8.37 8.31
N GLY A 77 -6.98 -8.91 8.37
CA GLY A 77 -6.69 -10.33 8.55
C GLY A 77 -6.81 -11.20 7.31
N LYS A 78 -7.25 -10.68 6.15
CA LYS A 78 -7.30 -11.44 4.89
C LYS A 78 -5.94 -11.48 4.18
N GLY A 79 -5.84 -12.34 3.16
CA GLY A 79 -4.61 -12.60 2.41
C GLY A 79 -3.68 -13.64 3.02
N ASP A 80 -2.70 -14.08 2.23
CA ASP A 80 -1.82 -15.22 2.54
C ASP A 80 -0.41 -14.77 2.95
N ARG A 81 0.04 -13.62 2.44
CA ARG A 81 1.38 -13.05 2.72
C ARG A 81 1.32 -11.54 2.93
N TRP A 82 2.24 -11.03 3.73
CA TRP A 82 2.29 -9.61 4.11
C TRP A 82 2.58 -8.68 2.93
N ASP A 83 3.29 -9.16 1.89
CA ASP A 83 3.66 -8.43 0.67
C ASP A 83 2.82 -8.86 -0.55
N GLN A 84 1.58 -9.31 -0.32
CA GLN A 84 0.69 -9.76 -1.40
C GLN A 84 0.37 -8.65 -2.40
N GLY A 85 0.47 -7.38 -1.99
CA GLY A 85 0.09 -6.22 -2.78
C GLY A 85 -1.25 -5.64 -2.35
N TYR A 86 -1.49 -4.44 -2.88
CA TYR A 86 -2.78 -3.77 -2.86
C TYR A 86 -3.42 -3.72 -1.46
N ASP A 87 -4.73 -3.97 -1.39
CA ASP A 87 -5.56 -3.92 -0.20
C ASP A 87 -5.07 -4.85 0.94
N VAL A 88 -4.62 -6.06 0.63
CA VAL A 88 -4.08 -7.01 1.62
C VAL A 88 -2.90 -6.40 2.36
N THR A 89 -1.89 -5.91 1.61
CA THR A 89 -0.71 -5.31 2.21
C THR A 89 -1.04 -3.96 2.85
N ALA A 90 -1.95 -3.17 2.28
CA ALA A 90 -2.41 -1.91 2.87
C ALA A 90 -3.02 -2.11 4.26
N ARG A 91 -3.85 -3.15 4.45
CA ARG A 91 -4.43 -3.50 5.76
C ARG A 91 -3.38 -3.93 6.77
N PHE A 92 -2.36 -4.67 6.34
CA PHE A 92 -1.23 -5.02 7.19
C PHE A 92 -0.41 -3.79 7.61
N LEU A 93 -0.14 -2.88 6.68
CA LEU A 93 0.57 -1.63 6.96
C LEU A 93 -0.24 -0.73 7.92
N GLU A 94 -1.57 -0.70 7.81
CA GLU A 94 -2.44 -0.04 8.79
C GLU A 94 -2.30 -0.65 10.19
N TYR A 95 -2.17 -1.97 10.30
CA TYR A 95 -1.85 -2.60 11.58
C TYR A 95 -0.46 -2.19 12.09
N CYS A 96 0.57 -2.21 11.25
CA CYS A 96 1.93 -1.79 11.62
C CYS A 96 1.97 -0.32 12.10
N GLU A 97 1.22 0.56 11.45
CA GLU A 97 1.04 1.95 11.88
C GLU A 97 0.40 2.03 13.28
N GLY A 98 -0.55 1.15 13.58
CA GLY A 98 -1.13 1.03 14.93
C GLY A 98 -0.18 0.44 15.98
N VAL A 99 0.81 -0.36 15.57
CA VAL A 99 1.88 -0.87 16.45
C VAL A 99 2.88 0.24 16.77
N ARG A 100 3.25 1.04 15.76
CA ARG A 100 4.12 2.21 15.91
C ARG A 100 3.65 3.31 14.97
N GLY A 101 3.16 4.41 15.55
CA GLY A 101 2.81 5.60 14.77
C GLY A 101 4.00 6.12 13.96
N GLY A 102 3.74 6.51 12.70
CA GLY A 102 4.74 6.92 11.72
C GLY A 102 5.49 5.77 11.06
N PHE A 103 5.07 4.52 11.25
CA PHE A 103 5.75 3.35 10.69
C PHE A 103 5.90 3.43 9.17
N VAL A 104 4.82 3.69 8.43
CA VAL A 104 4.88 3.65 6.96
C VAL A 104 5.76 4.78 6.40
N ALA A 105 5.68 5.97 7.00
CA ALA A 105 6.51 7.11 6.60
C ALA A 105 8.00 6.86 6.87
N GLU A 106 8.36 6.30 8.03
CA GLU A 106 9.75 5.97 8.36
C GLU A 106 10.28 4.77 7.57
N LEU A 107 9.41 3.80 7.23
CA LEU A 107 9.76 2.72 6.31
C LEU A 107 10.13 3.29 4.94
N ASN A 108 9.28 4.16 4.37
CA ASN A 108 9.56 4.84 3.11
C ASN A 108 10.91 5.56 3.15
N LYS A 109 11.17 6.33 4.21
CA LYS A 109 12.43 7.05 4.40
C LYS A 109 13.64 6.12 4.44
N LYS A 110 13.57 4.98 5.14
CA LYS A 110 14.65 3.97 5.16
C LYS A 110 14.86 3.31 3.80
N MET A 111 13.84 3.25 2.94
CA MET A 111 13.93 2.69 1.60
C MET A 111 14.70 3.53 0.59
N ARG A 112 15.15 4.74 0.95
CA ARG A 112 15.85 5.65 0.03
C ARG A 112 17.06 5.01 -0.65
N ASP A 113 17.83 4.23 0.09
CA ASP A 113 19.13 3.72 -0.36
C ASP A 113 19.21 2.20 -0.52
N GLY A 114 18.11 1.49 -0.30
CA GLY A 114 18.02 0.03 -0.38
C GLY A 114 16.83 -0.49 0.42
N TYR A 115 16.57 -1.80 0.38
CA TYR A 115 15.52 -2.41 1.18
C TYR A 115 15.97 -3.74 1.79
N GLY A 116 15.54 -3.98 3.03
CA GLY A 116 15.60 -5.29 3.66
C GLY A 116 14.49 -5.46 4.70
N ASN A 117 13.97 -6.68 4.82
CA ASN A 117 12.89 -7.00 5.77
C ASN A 117 13.25 -6.67 7.24
N GLY A 118 14.54 -6.58 7.56
CA GLY A 118 15.03 -6.14 8.87
C GLY A 118 14.56 -4.73 9.28
N PHE A 119 14.17 -3.87 8.32
CA PHE A 119 13.62 -2.55 8.63
C PHE A 119 12.36 -2.61 9.49
N PHE A 120 11.54 -3.66 9.35
CA PHE A 120 10.39 -3.87 10.23
C PHE A 120 10.83 -4.02 11.69
N GLN A 121 11.90 -4.76 11.94
CA GLN A 121 12.44 -4.97 13.28
C GLN A 121 13.13 -3.72 13.82
N ASP A 122 13.91 -3.01 13.00
CA ASP A 122 14.52 -1.74 13.38
C ASP A 122 13.48 -0.72 13.83
N LEU A 123 12.33 -0.70 13.15
CA LEU A 123 11.28 0.29 13.41
C LEU A 123 10.37 -0.16 14.56
N THR A 124 9.96 -1.43 14.62
CA THR A 124 8.90 -1.88 15.55
C THR A 124 9.41 -2.74 16.70
N GLY A 125 10.67 -3.19 16.67
CA GLY A 125 11.21 -4.22 17.56
C GLY A 125 10.80 -5.65 17.20
N LYS A 126 9.99 -5.86 16.14
CA LYS A 126 9.51 -7.18 15.70
C LYS A 126 9.83 -7.43 14.23
N SER A 127 10.19 -8.67 13.89
CA SER A 127 10.37 -9.05 12.47
C SER A 127 9.04 -8.96 11.70
N VAL A 128 9.12 -8.80 10.38
CA VAL A 128 7.91 -8.77 9.52
C VAL A 128 7.06 -10.04 9.68
N ASP A 129 7.70 -11.21 9.84
CA ASP A 129 6.98 -12.47 10.04
C ASP A 129 6.25 -12.52 11.39
N GLN A 130 6.85 -11.94 12.44
CA GLN A 130 6.18 -11.83 13.73
C GLN A 130 5.00 -10.87 13.66
N LEU A 131 5.18 -9.70 13.04
CA LEU A 131 4.09 -8.74 12.84
C LEU A 131 2.95 -9.35 12.01
N TRP A 132 3.26 -10.11 10.96
CA TRP A 132 2.26 -10.77 10.14
C TRP A 132 1.48 -11.82 10.94
N ARG A 133 2.15 -12.66 11.73
CA ARG A 133 1.48 -13.61 12.63
C ARG A 133 0.59 -12.91 13.65
N ASP A 134 1.08 -11.84 14.28
CA ASP A 134 0.32 -11.06 15.27
C ASP A 134 -0.92 -10.41 14.63
N TYR A 135 -0.78 -9.87 13.41
CA TYR A 135 -1.87 -9.34 12.61
C TYR A 135 -2.93 -10.40 12.31
N LYS A 136 -2.51 -11.58 11.84
CA LYS A 136 -3.41 -12.70 11.55
C LYS A 136 -4.08 -13.23 12.82
N ALA A 137 -3.40 -13.28 13.95
CA ALA A 137 -4.00 -13.66 15.22
C ALA A 137 -5.05 -12.64 15.71
N LYS A 138 -4.82 -11.34 15.46
CA LYS A 138 -5.72 -10.26 15.86
C LYS A 138 -6.99 -10.17 15.00
N TYR A 139 -6.89 -10.44 13.70
CA TYR A 139 -7.97 -10.17 12.73
C TYR A 139 -8.39 -11.39 11.89
N GLY A 140 -7.74 -12.54 12.03
CA GLY A 140 -7.95 -13.71 11.17
C GLY A 140 -9.15 -14.57 11.49
N ASN A 141 -10.03 -14.13 12.39
CA ASN A 141 -11.31 -14.78 12.71
C ASN A 141 -12.41 -14.28 11.77
#